data_AF-A0A7K5FDF1-F1
#
_entry.id   AF-A0A7K5FDF1-F1
#
_cell.length_a   1.000
_cell.length_b   1.000
_cell.length_c   1.000
_cell.angle_alpha   90.00
_cell.angle_beta   90.00
_cell.angle_gamma   90.00
#
_symmetry.space_group_name_H-M   'P 1'
#
loop_
_entity.id
_entity.type
_entity.pdbx_description
1 polymer ?
#
loop_
_entity_poly.entity_id
_entity_poly.type
_entity_poly.pdbx_seq_one_letter_code
_entity_poly.pdbx_strand_id
1 'polypeptide(L)' 'QGRDVPVSDIPMSLPADVPCGGGQRYLDCGRPCGQTCADLRGDSNGAGSCRDLDGLCVPGCQCPAGLVLAEGGMCVPP' A
#
# COMPACT_ATOMS: atom_id res chain seq x y z
N GLN A 1 -8.93 -44.19 8.27
CA GLN A 1 -9.70 -42.99 8.64
C GLN A 1 -8.93 -41.76 8.19
N GLY A 2 -9.31 -41.18 7.04
CA GLY A 2 -8.76 -39.91 6.58
C GLY A 2 -9.35 -38.80 7.44
N ARG A 3 -8.50 -37.95 8.01
CA ARG A 3 -8.95 -36.77 8.76
C ARG A 3 -8.98 -35.61 7.77
N ASP A 4 -10.17 -35.30 7.25
CA ASP A 4 -10.43 -34.04 6.57
C ASP A 4 -10.23 -32.92 7.59
N VAL A 5 -9.08 -32.24 7.53
CA VAL A 5 -8.78 -31.10 8.41
C VAL A 5 -9.64 -29.93 7.91
N PRO A 6 -10.56 -29.37 8.72
CA PRO A 6 -11.33 -28.22 8.30
C PRO A 6 -10.39 -27.04 8.07
N VAL A 7 -10.64 -26.24 7.02
CA VAL A 7 -9.86 -25.02 6.72
C VAL A 7 -9.75 -24.05 7.91
N SER A 8 -10.63 -24.20 8.90
CA SER A 8 -10.65 -23.47 10.17
C SER A 8 -9.51 -23.83 11.14
N ASP A 9 -8.81 -24.95 10.93
CA ASP A 9 -7.70 -25.45 11.77
C ASP A 9 -6.33 -25.21 11.15
N ILE A 10 -6.26 -24.48 10.04
CA ILE A 10 -4.99 -23.90 9.60
C ILE A 10 -4.76 -22.73 10.55
N PRO A 11 -3.78 -22.79 11.48
CA PRO A 11 -3.32 -21.56 12.09
C PRO A 11 -2.76 -20.75 10.93
N MET A 12 -3.55 -19.78 10.48
CA MET A 12 -3.06 -18.67 9.69
C MET A 12 -2.07 -17.94 10.59
N SER A 13 -0.88 -18.51 10.75
CA SER A 13 0.35 -17.76 11.01
C SER A 13 0.72 -16.92 9.77
N LEU A 14 -0.29 -16.44 9.02
CA LEU A 14 -0.16 -15.14 8.40
C LEU A 14 -0.04 -14.19 9.58
N PRO A 15 1.02 -13.38 9.66
CA PRO A 15 1.15 -12.41 10.74
C PRO A 15 -0.14 -11.60 10.77
N ALA A 16 -0.93 -11.79 11.83
CA ALA A 16 -2.01 -10.89 12.16
C ALA A 16 -1.33 -9.52 12.35
N ASP A 17 -1.75 -8.55 11.54
CA ASP A 17 -1.41 -7.15 11.74
C ASP A 17 0.04 -6.77 11.41
N VAL A 18 0.34 -6.58 10.12
CA VAL A 18 1.10 -5.37 9.76
C VAL A 18 0.10 -4.45 9.07
N PRO A 19 -0.61 -3.57 9.81
CA PRO A 19 -1.64 -2.70 9.27
C PRO A 19 -1.02 -1.51 8.51
N CYS A 20 0.11 -1.76 7.84
CA CYS A 20 1.07 -0.80 7.29
C CYS A 20 2.13 -0.32 8.31
N GLY A 21 3.37 -0.15 7.83
CA GLY A 21 4.53 0.28 8.61
C GLY A 21 4.95 1.71 8.28
N GLY A 22 5.89 2.28 9.05
CA GLY A 22 6.53 3.55 8.68
C GLY A 22 5.59 4.77 8.57
N GLY A 23 4.47 4.77 9.29
CA GLY A 23 3.49 5.87 9.28
C GLY A 23 2.43 5.79 8.16
N GLN A 24 2.46 4.71 7.38
CA GLN A 24 1.42 4.39 6.42
C GLN A 24 0.11 4.00 7.14
N ARG A 25 -1.00 4.13 6.44
CA ARG A 25 -2.34 3.76 6.88
C ARG A 25 -2.96 2.85 5.83
N TYR A 26 -3.63 1.81 6.28
CA TYR A 26 -4.40 0.99 5.36
C TYR A 26 -5.62 1.78 4.87
N LEU A 27 -5.84 1.77 3.57
CA LEU A 27 -7.04 2.30 2.93
C LEU A 27 -7.62 1.22 2.03
N ASP A 28 -8.93 1.00 2.11
CA ASP A 28 -9.66 0.12 1.19
C ASP A 28 -9.73 0.68 -0.24
N CYS A 29 -9.51 1.99 -0.38
CA CYS A 29 -9.56 2.73 -1.63
C CYS A 29 -8.45 3.80 -1.63
N GLY A 30 -7.20 3.35 -1.83
CA GLY A 30 -6.00 4.18 -1.95
C GLY A 30 -5.67 4.52 -3.40
N ARG A 31 -4.88 5.58 -3.60
CA ARG A 31 -4.39 5.94 -4.95
C ARG A 31 -3.27 4.97 -5.35
N PRO A 32 -3.30 4.38 -6.55
CA PRO A 32 -2.30 3.41 -6.95
C PRO A 32 -0.91 4.02 -7.20
N CYS A 33 -0.78 5.35 -7.39
CA CYS A 33 0.52 6.02 -7.49
C CYS A 33 0.54 7.42 -6.85
N GLY A 34 1.69 8.09 -6.96
CA GLY A 34 1.99 9.34 -6.26
C GLY A 34 2.23 9.11 -4.77
N GLN A 35 2.70 7.91 -4.44
CA GLN A 35 2.85 7.43 -3.06
C GLN A 35 4.28 7.32 -2.64
N THR A 36 5.22 7.37 -3.59
CA THR A 36 6.64 7.32 -3.32
C THR A 36 7.34 8.54 -3.90
N CYS A 37 8.50 8.90 -3.34
CA CYS A 37 9.34 9.95 -3.92
C CYS A 37 9.82 9.61 -5.35
N ALA A 38 9.91 8.31 -5.68
CA ALA A 38 10.27 7.84 -7.01
C ALA A 38 9.16 8.16 -8.03
N ASP A 39 7.89 7.98 -7.64
CA ASP A 39 6.73 8.37 -8.45
C ASP A 39 6.75 9.88 -8.73
N LEU A 40 7.13 10.70 -7.75
CA LEU A 40 7.24 12.15 -7.92
C LEU A 40 8.42 12.57 -8.80
N ARG A 41 9.58 11.90 -8.71
CA ARG A 41 10.78 12.23 -9.50
C ARG A 41 10.67 11.81 -10.96
N GLY A 42 9.89 10.79 -11.26
CA GLY A 42 9.57 10.39 -12.63
C GLY A 42 8.84 11.49 -13.41
N ASP A 43 8.28 12.46 -12.70
CA ASP A 43 7.41 13.46 -13.27
C ASP A 43 7.86 14.88 -12.96
N SER A 44 8.44 15.53 -13.95
CA SER A 44 8.50 17.00 -14.00
C SER A 44 7.10 17.67 -14.03
N ASN A 45 6.01 16.90 -13.89
CA ASN A 45 4.62 17.36 -13.90
C ASN A 45 3.64 16.46 -13.10
N GLY A 46 4.13 15.71 -12.10
CA GLY A 46 3.33 14.82 -11.21
C GLY A 46 2.37 13.80 -11.85
N ALA A 47 2.59 13.37 -13.10
CA ALA A 47 1.58 12.64 -13.89
C ALA A 47 2.13 11.68 -14.97
N GLY A 48 3.09 10.84 -14.65
CA GLY A 48 3.69 9.85 -15.55
C GLY A 48 3.41 8.46 -15.02
N SER A 49 2.95 7.61 -15.93
CA SER A 49 2.47 6.24 -15.68
C SER A 49 1.20 6.06 -14.84
N CYS A 50 0.69 7.07 -14.12
CA CYS A 50 -0.54 6.90 -13.33
C CYS A 50 -1.80 7.62 -13.87
N ARG A 51 -1.71 8.40 -14.96
CA ARG A 51 -2.88 9.08 -15.55
C ARG A 51 -3.97 8.11 -16.01
N ASP A 52 -3.58 6.91 -16.44
CA ASP A 52 -4.53 5.88 -16.85
C ASP A 52 -5.22 5.20 -15.64
N LEU A 53 -4.77 5.49 -14.43
CA LEU A 53 -5.31 5.01 -13.16
C LEU A 53 -6.04 6.12 -12.39
N ASP A 54 -6.22 7.31 -12.98
CA ASP A 54 -7.05 8.37 -12.42
C ASP A 54 -8.49 7.87 -12.27
N GLY A 55 -8.96 7.79 -11.02
CA GLY A 55 -10.28 7.25 -10.68
C GLY A 55 -10.28 5.77 -10.30
N LEU A 56 -9.18 5.05 -10.48
CA LEU A 56 -9.00 3.72 -9.93
C LEU A 56 -8.48 3.83 -8.50
N CYS A 57 -9.08 3.10 -7.57
CA CYS A 57 -8.54 2.93 -6.23
C CYS A 57 -8.38 1.46 -5.90
N VAL A 58 -7.34 1.19 -5.14
CA VAL A 58 -6.98 -0.18 -4.75
C VAL A 58 -6.79 -0.24 -3.24
N PRO A 59 -7.19 -1.35 -2.59
CA PRO A 59 -6.93 -1.55 -1.18
C PRO A 59 -5.43 -1.72 -0.94
N GLY A 60 -4.88 -1.00 0.04
CA GLY A 60 -3.44 -1.06 0.32
C GLY A 60 -2.95 -0.04 1.34
N CYS A 61 -1.63 -0.06 1.54
CA CYS A 61 -0.92 0.78 2.51
C CYS A 61 -0.43 2.08 1.90
N GLN A 62 -0.87 3.20 2.49
CA GLN A 62 -0.68 4.52 1.91
C GLN A 62 -0.15 5.53 2.91
N CYS A 63 0.66 6.48 2.45
CA CYS A 63 0.95 7.65 3.27
C CYS A 63 -0.28 8.57 3.37
N PRO A 64 -0.52 9.18 4.54
CA PRO A 64 -1.58 10.18 4.65
C PRO A 64 -1.29 11.39 3.76
N ALA A 65 -2.32 12.14 3.42
CA ALA A 65 -2.22 13.28 2.52
C ALA A 65 -1.11 14.27 2.96
N GLY A 66 -0.26 14.68 2.01
CA GLY A 66 0.87 15.58 2.26
C GLY A 66 2.19 14.89 2.60
N LEU A 67 2.21 13.55 2.71
CA LEU A 67 3.43 12.76 2.87
C LEU A 67 3.62 11.79 1.69
N VAL A 68 4.86 11.38 1.47
CA VAL A 68 5.27 10.39 0.48
C VAL A 68 6.17 9.35 1.11
N LEU A 69 6.10 8.13 0.60
CA LEU A 69 6.93 7.02 1.04
C LEU A 69 8.36 7.23 0.51
N ALA A 70 9.29 7.40 1.45
CA ALA A 70 10.72 7.35 1.15
C ALA A 70 11.14 5.92 0.81
N GLU A 71 12.30 5.76 0.19
CA GLU A 71 12.90 4.44 -0.09
C GLU A 71 13.08 3.58 1.17
N GLY A 72 13.21 4.20 2.35
CA GLY A 72 13.27 3.51 3.65
C GLY A 72 11.92 3.01 4.18
N GLY A 73 10.83 3.13 3.42
CA GLY A 73 9.50 2.69 3.83
C GLY A 73 8.84 3.59 4.88
N MET A 74 9.26 4.85 5.01
CA MET A 74 8.69 5.83 5.93
C MET A 74 8.00 6.97 5.18
N CYS A 75 6.84 7.39 5.68
CA CYS A 75 6.13 8.56 5.18
C CYS A 75 6.83 9.84 5.63
N VAL A 76 7.40 10.57 4.68
CA VAL A 76 8.13 11.83 4.89
C VAL A 76 7.51 12.94 4.05
N PRO A 77 7.70 14.22 4.42
CA PRO A 77 7.34 15.32 3.54
C PRO A 77 8.12 15.23 2.21
N PRO A 78 7.46 15.49 1.06
CA PRO A 78 8.04 15.37 -0.29
C PRO A 78 9.15 16.39 -0.57
#